data_AF-A0A1V6A7X1-F1
#
_entry.id   AF-A0A1V6A7X1-F1
#
_cell.length_a   1.000
_cell.length_b   1.000
_cell.length_c   1.000
_cell.angle_alpha   90.00
_cell.angle_beta   90.00
_cell.angle_gamma   90.00
#
_symmetry.space_group_name_H-M   'P 1'
#
loop_
_entity.id
_entity.type
_entity.pdbx_description
1 polymer ?
#
loop_
_entity_poly.entity_id
_entity_poly.type
_entity_poly.pdbx_seq_one_letter_code
_entity_poly.pdbx_strand_id
1 'polypeptide(L)'
;MQITKYLQGYVDRVVGKVVVVLIHEEDEMGEESFTELKVPLSRFGGEPAEGDLVPVYNDKSDIVVVNNGDIIYCEVEFLLIGGDDELKKALFEEKCKLSGLYNNPTDFAKIKKTRKKIWRLCLKEKEFLEKDTNKDVFIKKSTYWTNKFADKEQFTSFIKYVGYEPNQNMHVSEAGKDTVPNSF
;
A
#
# COMPACT_ATOMS: atom_id res chain seq x y z
N MET A 1 4.06 7.40 19.05
CA MET A 1 4.01 8.57 18.15
C MET A 1 3.12 8.17 16.98
N GLN A 2 1.87 8.65 16.95
CA GLN A 2 0.93 8.37 15.87
C GLN A 2 1.27 9.30 14.71
N ILE A 3 1.83 8.76 13.63
CA ILE A 3 1.99 9.50 12.38
C ILE A 3 0.65 9.33 11.66
N THR A 4 -0.17 10.37 11.62
CA THR A 4 -1.56 10.26 11.06
C THR A 4 -1.80 11.15 9.85
N LYS A 5 -0.78 11.86 9.36
CA LYS A 5 -0.80 12.51 8.05
C LYS A 5 0.61 12.41 7.49
N TYR A 6 0.71 12.19 6.20
CA TYR A 6 1.93 12.43 5.44
C TYR A 6 1.64 13.64 4.56
N LEU A 7 2.65 14.45 4.31
CA LEU A 7 2.54 15.50 3.31
C LEU A 7 2.66 14.85 1.93
N GLN A 8 2.04 15.46 0.94
CA GLN A 8 2.26 15.13 -0.46
C GLN A 8 3.23 16.14 -1.04
N GLY A 9 4.37 15.66 -1.50
CA GLY A 9 5.23 16.41 -2.39
C GLY A 9 5.05 15.92 -3.83
N TYR A 10 5.49 16.72 -4.79
CA TYR A 10 5.63 16.30 -6.18
C TYR A 10 7.09 16.45 -6.61
N VAL A 11 7.55 15.52 -7.45
CA VAL A 11 8.87 15.64 -8.08
C VAL A 11 8.84 16.83 -9.02
N ASP A 12 9.72 17.79 -8.80
CA ASP A 12 9.84 18.97 -9.65
C ASP A 12 10.90 18.77 -10.73
N ARG A 13 12.07 18.26 -10.34
CA ARG A 13 13.16 18.01 -11.30
C ARG A 13 14.17 17.01 -10.77
N VAL A 14 14.87 16.35 -11.70
CA VAL A 14 16.04 15.52 -11.41
C VAL A 14 17.28 16.25 -11.88
N VAL A 15 18.22 16.52 -10.96
CA VAL A 15 19.49 17.20 -11.25
C VAL A 15 20.64 16.26 -10.89
N GLY A 16 21.17 15.58 -11.90
CA GLY A 16 22.21 14.59 -11.73
C GLY A 16 21.74 13.42 -10.86
N LYS A 17 22.27 13.28 -9.64
CA LYS A 17 21.91 12.21 -8.69
C LYS A 17 20.95 12.66 -7.58
N VAL A 18 20.33 13.83 -7.73
CA VAL A 18 19.42 14.42 -6.75
C VAL A 18 18.05 14.61 -7.39
N VAL A 19 17.01 14.15 -6.71
CA VAL A 19 15.61 14.42 -7.02
C VAL A 19 15.17 15.58 -6.13
N VAL A 20 14.65 16.64 -6.73
CA VAL A 20 14.06 17.77 -6.01
C VAL A 20 12.56 17.53 -5.92
N VAL A 21 12.05 17.42 -4.69
CA VAL A 21 10.63 17.28 -4.40
C VAL A 21 10.13 18.61 -3.83
N LEU A 22 9.09 19.17 -4.43
CA LEU A 22 8.41 20.36 -3.92
C LEU A 22 7.22 19.94 -3.06
N ILE A 23 7.15 20.54 -1.88
CA ILE A 23 6.05 20.36 -0.93
C ILE A 23 5.30 21.70 -0.89
N HIS A 24 4.03 21.67 -1.31
CA HIS A 24 3.15 22.82 -1.27
C HIS A 24 2.20 22.69 -0.07
N GLU A 25 2.12 23.73 0.75
CA GLU A 25 1.19 23.83 1.86
C GLU A 25 0.50 25.18 1.86
N GLU A 26 -0.79 25.18 2.17
CA GLU A 26 -1.62 26.36 2.36
C GLU A 26 -2.02 26.41 3.83
N ASP A 27 -1.80 27.54 4.49
CA ASP A 27 -2.17 27.73 5.89
C ASP A 27 -3.66 28.11 6.07
N GLU A 28 -4.11 28.27 7.32
CA GLU A 28 -5.51 28.61 7.62
C GLU A 28 -5.94 29.99 7.08
N MET A 29 -4.97 30.84 6.71
CA MET A 29 -5.23 32.16 6.12
C MET A 29 -5.14 32.15 4.58
N GLY A 30 -4.81 31.01 3.97
CA GLY A 30 -4.63 30.88 2.52
C GLY A 30 -3.24 31.32 2.04
N GLU A 31 -2.25 31.48 2.93
CA GLU A 31 -0.88 31.75 2.51
C GLU A 31 -0.22 30.46 2.00
N GLU A 32 0.23 30.49 0.75
CA GLU A 32 0.94 29.39 0.12
C GLU A 32 2.42 29.38 0.51
N SER A 33 2.94 28.20 0.83
CA SER A 33 4.35 27.96 1.11
C SER A 33 4.88 26.78 0.30
N PHE A 34 6.11 26.93 -0.21
CA PHE A 34 6.79 25.91 -1.00
C PHE A 34 8.11 25.53 -0.33
N THR A 35 8.30 24.24 -0.05
CA THR A 35 9.55 23.72 0.52
C THR A 35 10.21 22.75 -0.47
N GLU A 36 11.50 22.97 -0.77
CA GLU A 36 12.30 22.00 -1.52
C GLU A 36 12.89 20.93 -0.59
N LEU A 37 12.59 19.67 -0.87
CA LEU A 37 13.25 18.51 -0.30
C LEU A 37 14.19 17.88 -1.32
N LYS A 38 15.48 17.78 -0.97
CA LYS A 38 16.51 17.18 -1.83
C LYS A 38 16.70 15.71 -1.45
N VAL A 39 16.24 14.81 -2.30
CA VAL A 39 16.27 13.37 -2.07
C VAL A 39 17.32 12.73 -2.99
N PRO A 40 18.22 11.88 -2.48
CA PRO A 40 19.14 11.14 -3.35
C PRO A 40 18.37 10.24 -4.32
N LEU A 41 18.76 10.23 -5.60
CA LEU A 41 18.17 9.36 -6.64
C LEU A 41 18.24 7.87 -6.24
N SER A 42 19.24 7.48 -5.44
CA SER A 42 19.39 6.13 -4.89
C SER A 42 18.27 5.70 -3.94
N ARG A 43 17.36 6.61 -3.53
CA ARG A 43 16.14 6.26 -2.76
C ARG A 43 15.02 5.73 -3.64
N PHE A 44 15.13 5.85 -4.96
CA PHE A 44 14.12 5.44 -5.93
C PHE A 44 14.53 4.14 -6.62
N GLY A 45 13.56 3.31 -7.00
CA GLY A 45 13.79 2.08 -7.77
C GLY A 45 14.05 2.32 -9.26
N GLY A 46 13.88 3.56 -9.71
CA GLY A 46 14.12 4.08 -11.06
C GLY A 46 14.10 5.61 -11.01
N GLU A 47 14.44 6.27 -12.11
CA GLU A 47 14.35 7.74 -12.18
C GLU A 47 12.87 8.16 -12.18
N PRO A 48 12.42 8.98 -11.21
CA PRO A 48 11.05 9.44 -11.17
C PRO A 48 10.80 10.51 -12.24
N ALA A 49 9.55 10.65 -12.68
CA ALA A 49 9.14 11.70 -13.60
C ALA A 49 8.82 12.99 -12.86
N GLU A 50 9.02 14.13 -13.51
CA GLU A 50 8.44 15.40 -13.04
C GLU A 50 6.91 15.27 -12.93
N GLY A 51 6.36 15.79 -11.83
CA GLY A 51 4.96 15.66 -11.44
C GLY A 51 4.63 14.40 -10.63
N ASP A 52 5.55 13.43 -10.48
CA ASP A 52 5.30 12.24 -9.65
C ASP A 52 5.01 12.64 -8.20
N LEU A 53 3.87 12.20 -7.66
CA LEU A 53 3.55 12.40 -6.25
C LEU A 53 4.43 11.49 -5.38
N VAL A 54 4.95 12.04 -4.28
CA VAL A 54 5.79 11.33 -3.30
C VAL A 54 5.30 11.65 -1.89
N PRO A 55 4.99 10.64 -1.05
CA PRO A 55 4.66 10.88 0.34
C PRO A 55 5.91 11.31 1.12
N VAL A 56 5.77 12.35 1.94
CA VAL A 56 6.85 12.94 2.74
C VAL A 56 6.46 12.90 4.23
N TYR A 57 7.45 12.71 5.11
CA TYR A 57 7.21 12.87 6.54
C TYR A 57 6.76 14.30 6.87
N ASN A 58 5.95 14.47 7.92
CA ASN A 58 5.41 15.78 8.30
C ASN A 58 6.48 16.79 8.71
N ASP A 59 7.63 16.32 9.19
CA ASP A 59 8.78 17.15 9.51
C ASP A 59 9.62 17.49 8.27
N LYS A 60 9.19 17.05 7.08
CA LYS A 60 9.85 17.27 5.78
C LYS A 60 11.29 16.74 5.74
N SER A 61 11.61 15.75 6.58
CA SER A 61 12.98 15.23 6.72
C SER A 61 13.37 14.25 5.61
N ASP A 62 12.44 13.42 5.14
CA ASP A 62 12.66 12.42 4.10
C ASP A 62 11.31 11.99 3.48
N ILE A 63 11.40 11.19 2.42
CA ILE A 63 10.26 10.51 1.81
C ILE A 63 9.87 9.26 2.59
N VAL A 64 8.59 8.91 2.51
CA VAL A 64 8.01 7.75 3.21
C VAL A 64 8.11 6.54 2.31
N VAL A 65 8.76 5.48 2.80
CA VAL A 65 8.93 4.24 2.07
C VAL A 65 8.23 3.10 2.80
N VAL A 66 7.09 2.69 2.25
CA VAL A 66 6.23 1.65 2.83
C VAL A 66 6.67 0.23 2.45
N ASN A 67 7.35 0.06 1.32
CA ASN A 67 7.82 -1.23 0.80
C ASN A 67 9.21 -1.61 1.35
N ASN A 68 9.34 -1.67 2.67
CA ASN A 68 10.58 -2.11 3.32
C ASN A 68 10.33 -3.38 4.14
N GLY A 69 11.38 -4.17 4.41
CA GLY A 69 11.26 -5.40 5.19
C GLY A 69 11.80 -6.64 4.48
N ASP A 70 11.89 -7.71 5.24
CA ASP A 70 12.36 -9.03 4.78
C ASP A 70 11.27 -10.10 4.88
N ILE A 71 10.20 -9.82 5.62
CA ILE A 71 9.06 -10.72 5.84
C ILE A 71 7.78 -9.90 5.70
N ILE A 72 6.82 -10.43 4.94
CA ILE A 72 5.44 -9.94 4.91
C ILE A 72 4.61 -10.85 5.80
N TYR A 73 3.91 -10.24 6.75
CA TYR A 73 2.92 -10.88 7.60
C TYR A 73 1.52 -10.60 7.06
N CYS A 74 0.62 -11.56 7.22
CA CYS A 74 -0.80 -11.42 6.92
C CYS A 74 -1.62 -12.07 8.03
N GLU A 75 -2.34 -11.27 8.81
CA GLU A 75 -3.37 -11.75 9.73
C GLU A 75 -4.70 -11.78 8.99
N VAL A 76 -5.38 -12.93 9.06
CA VAL A 76 -6.70 -13.14 8.47
C VAL A 76 -7.70 -13.46 9.56
N GLU A 77 -8.82 -12.75 9.53
CA GLU A 77 -9.99 -13.02 10.37
C GLU A 77 -11.00 -13.82 9.56
N PHE A 78 -11.34 -15.01 10.04
CA PHE A 78 -12.40 -15.87 9.51
C PHE A 78 -13.64 -15.72 10.38
N LEU A 79 -14.77 -15.44 9.76
CA LEU A 79 -16.08 -15.44 10.39
C LEU A 79 -16.75 -16.79 10.08
N LEU A 80 -17.05 -17.55 11.13
CA LEU A 80 -17.71 -18.84 11.06
C LEU A 80 -19.18 -18.62 11.42
N ILE A 81 -20.07 -18.78 10.45
CA ILE A 81 -21.52 -18.58 10.61
C ILE A 81 -22.21 -19.93 10.77
N GLY A 82 -23.09 -20.03 11.75
CA GLY A 82 -23.81 -21.26 12.08
C GLY A 82 -24.70 -21.09 13.31
N GLY A 83 -24.77 -22.12 14.17
CA GLY A 83 -25.57 -22.05 15.42
C GLY A 83 -25.20 -20.85 16.29
N ASP A 84 -23.90 -20.63 16.50
CA ASP A 84 -23.32 -19.42 17.07
C ASP A 84 -22.20 -18.92 16.16
N ASP A 85 -22.11 -17.61 15.98
CA ASP A 85 -21.07 -16.97 15.17
C ASP A 85 -19.74 -16.94 15.92
N GLU A 86 -18.67 -17.35 15.24
CA GLU A 86 -17.31 -17.37 15.81
C GLU A 86 -16.33 -16.59 14.93
N LEU A 87 -15.33 -15.98 15.57
CA LEU A 87 -14.19 -15.38 14.88
C LEU A 87 -12.92 -16.19 15.16
N LYS A 88 -12.33 -16.75 14.11
CA LYS A 88 -11.00 -17.37 14.16
C LYS A 88 -9.97 -16.48 13.47
N LYS A 89 -8.76 -16.41 14.04
CA LYS A 89 -7.64 -15.66 13.46
C LYS A 89 -6.54 -16.63 13.04
N ALA A 90 -5.96 -16.40 11.87
CA ALA A 90 -4.73 -17.07 11.44
C ALA A 90 -3.68 -16.03 11.03
N LEU A 91 -2.42 -16.32 11.37
CA LEU A 91 -1.27 -15.53 10.94
C LEU A 91 -0.49 -16.31 9.89
N PHE A 92 -0.29 -15.70 8.73
CA PHE A 92 0.56 -16.22 7.65
C PHE A 92 1.80 -15.35 7.54
N GLU A 93 2.94 -15.98 7.29
CA GLU A 93 4.22 -15.29 7.14
C GLU A 93 4.92 -15.77 5.88
N GLU A 94 5.45 -14.83 5.10
CA GLU A 94 6.19 -15.15 3.89
C GLU A 94 7.46 -14.30 3.78
N LYS A 95 8.59 -14.98 3.57
CA LYS A 95 9.87 -14.32 3.31
C LYS A 95 9.78 -13.56 2.00
N CYS A 96 9.94 -12.24 2.06
CA CYS A 96 9.85 -11.35 0.93
C CYS A 96 10.74 -10.12 1.18
N LYS A 97 11.97 -10.17 0.65
CA LYS A 97 12.93 -9.07 0.77
C LYS A 97 12.55 -7.91 -0.14
N LEU A 98 12.04 -6.84 0.45
CA LEU A 98 11.72 -5.57 -0.21
C LEU A 98 12.90 -4.61 -0.08
N SER A 99 13.15 -3.81 -1.11
CA SER A 99 14.34 -2.95 -1.17
C SER A 99 14.22 -1.71 -0.30
N GLY A 100 13.01 -1.28 0.06
CA GLY A 100 12.81 0.02 0.68
C GLY A 100 13.17 1.18 -0.25
N LEU A 101 12.92 1.01 -1.55
CA LEU A 101 13.10 2.07 -2.55
C LEU A 101 11.73 2.53 -3.04
N TYR A 102 11.56 3.84 -3.20
CA TYR A 102 10.31 4.41 -3.70
C TYR A 102 10.02 3.96 -5.13
N ASN A 103 8.75 3.65 -5.42
CA ASN A 103 8.27 3.21 -6.74
C ASN A 103 9.10 2.08 -7.39
N ASN A 104 9.61 1.12 -6.61
CA ASN A 104 10.40 0.02 -7.17
C ASN A 104 9.52 -1.08 -7.80
N PRO A 105 9.55 -1.28 -9.14
CA PRO A 105 8.74 -2.30 -9.81
C PRO A 105 9.09 -3.72 -9.37
N THR A 106 10.33 -3.96 -8.98
CA THR A 106 10.80 -5.27 -8.49
C THR A 106 10.12 -5.64 -7.19
N ASP A 107 9.93 -4.68 -6.29
CA ASP A 107 9.20 -4.90 -5.04
C ASP A 107 7.72 -5.12 -5.29
N PHE A 108 7.12 -4.38 -6.24
CA PHE A 108 5.73 -4.59 -6.62
C PHE A 108 5.50 -6.02 -7.15
N ALA A 109 6.39 -6.52 -8.00
CA ALA A 109 6.33 -7.90 -8.49
C ALA A 109 6.46 -8.94 -7.37
N LYS A 110 7.37 -8.72 -6.41
CA LYS A 110 7.53 -9.60 -5.23
C LYS A 110 6.28 -9.58 -4.35
N ILE A 111 5.70 -8.41 -4.09
CA ILE A 111 4.47 -8.26 -3.30
C ILE A 111 3.31 -8.99 -4.00
N LYS A 112 3.11 -8.80 -5.31
CA LYS A 112 2.09 -9.51 -6.09
C LYS A 112 2.24 -11.03 -5.96
N LYS A 113 3.47 -11.55 -6.10
CA LYS A 113 3.76 -12.99 -5.97
C LYS A 113 3.48 -13.50 -4.55
N THR A 114 3.92 -12.77 -3.53
CA THR A 114 3.72 -13.13 -2.12
C THR A 114 2.25 -13.12 -1.74
N ARG A 115 1.49 -12.10 -2.16
CA ARG A 115 0.04 -12.02 -1.95
C ARG A 115 -0.69 -13.22 -2.56
N LYS A 116 -0.35 -13.63 -3.79
CA LYS A 116 -0.92 -14.84 -4.41
C LYS A 116 -0.63 -16.10 -3.59
N LYS A 117 0.57 -16.23 -3.01
CA LYS A 117 0.94 -17.37 -2.16
C LYS A 117 0.16 -17.39 -0.86
N ILE A 118 0.12 -16.27 -0.15
CA ILE A 118 -0.66 -16.11 1.09
C ILE A 118 -2.14 -16.41 0.83
N TRP A 119 -2.72 -15.91 -0.25
CA TRP A 119 -4.13 -16.15 -0.57
C TRP A 119 -4.45 -17.63 -0.76
N ARG A 120 -3.55 -18.41 -1.39
CA ARG A 120 -3.70 -19.86 -1.49
C ARG A 120 -3.67 -20.55 -0.12
N LEU A 121 -2.84 -20.07 0.81
CA LEU A 121 -2.81 -20.60 2.18
C LEU A 121 -4.10 -20.25 2.94
N CYS A 122 -4.61 -19.03 2.78
CA CYS A 122 -5.87 -18.58 3.37
C CYS A 122 -7.05 -19.43 2.90
N LEU A 123 -7.11 -19.75 1.60
CA LEU A 123 -8.16 -20.60 1.04
C LEU A 123 -8.07 -22.04 1.56
N LYS A 124 -6.87 -22.59 1.71
CA LYS A 124 -6.68 -23.92 2.33
C LYS A 124 -7.14 -23.94 3.79
N GLU A 125 -6.82 -22.90 4.55
CA GLU A 125 -7.26 -22.76 5.94
C GLU A 125 -8.79 -22.64 6.03
N LYS A 126 -9.40 -21.84 5.15
CA LYS A 126 -10.86 -21.75 5.02
C LYS A 126 -11.48 -23.13 4.78
N GLU A 127 -10.99 -23.87 3.78
CA GLU A 127 -11.49 -25.22 3.46
C GLU A 127 -11.32 -26.21 4.61
N PHE A 128 -10.23 -26.08 5.38
CA PHE A 128 -10.02 -26.88 6.59
C PHE A 128 -11.05 -26.54 7.66
N LEU A 129 -11.26 -25.26 7.95
CA LEU A 129 -12.24 -24.79 8.93
C LEU A 129 -13.68 -25.17 8.57
N GLU A 130 -14.05 -25.13 7.28
CA GLU A 130 -15.39 -25.54 6.81
C GLU A 130 -15.65 -27.02 7.13
N LYS A 131 -14.63 -27.88 6.94
CA LYS A 131 -14.73 -29.32 7.23
C LYS A 131 -14.70 -29.64 8.72
N ASP A 132 -13.89 -28.93 9.49
CA ASP A 132 -13.68 -29.17 10.93
C ASP A 132 -14.88 -28.73 11.76
N THR A 133 -15.53 -27.63 11.37
CA THR A 133 -16.58 -26.99 12.18
C THR A 133 -18.00 -27.24 11.67
N ASN A 134 -18.15 -27.69 10.41
CA ASN A 134 -19.45 -27.80 9.73
C ASN A 134 -20.24 -26.47 9.75
N LYS A 135 -19.52 -25.35 9.75
CA LYS A 135 -20.04 -23.97 9.66
C LYS A 135 -19.65 -23.35 8.32
N ASP A 136 -20.40 -22.35 7.89
CA ASP A 136 -20.01 -21.53 6.74
C ASP A 136 -18.87 -20.60 7.15
N VAL A 137 -17.75 -20.64 6.41
CA VAL A 137 -16.56 -19.84 6.76
C VAL A 137 -16.38 -18.71 5.75
N PHE A 138 -16.24 -17.48 6.24
CA PHE A 138 -15.98 -16.29 5.43
C PHE A 138 -14.65 -15.66 5.79
N ILE A 139 -13.89 -15.24 4.79
CA ILE A 139 -12.72 -14.39 5.01
C ILE A 139 -13.22 -12.96 5.25
N LYS A 140 -13.31 -12.55 6.52
CA LYS A 140 -13.85 -11.25 6.93
C LYS A 140 -12.87 -10.12 6.68
N LYS A 141 -11.59 -10.33 7.02
CA LYS A 141 -10.56 -9.30 6.94
C LYS A 141 -9.19 -9.91 6.67
N SER A 142 -8.36 -9.21 5.91
CA SER A 142 -6.92 -9.49 5.81
C SER A 142 -6.14 -8.20 6.09
N THR A 143 -5.13 -8.32 6.96
CA THR A 143 -4.31 -7.21 7.44
C THR A 143 -2.84 -7.57 7.24
N TYR A 144 -2.08 -6.70 6.57
CA TYR A 144 -0.69 -6.93 6.20
C TYR A 144 0.25 -5.94 6.88
N TRP A 145 1.48 -6.36 7.14
CA TRP A 145 2.59 -5.50 7.58
C TRP A 145 3.93 -6.18 7.29
N THR A 146 5.04 -5.49 7.55
CA THR A 146 6.37 -6.09 7.50
C THR A 146 7.09 -6.00 8.84
N ASN A 147 8.20 -6.70 8.97
CA ASN A 147 9.06 -6.60 10.14
C ASN A 147 9.76 -5.23 10.28
N LYS A 148 9.69 -4.35 9.26
CA LYS A 148 10.33 -3.03 9.25
C LYS A 148 9.35 -1.87 9.03
N PHE A 149 8.10 -2.17 8.69
CA PHE A 149 7.02 -1.18 8.54
C PHE A 149 5.79 -1.67 9.31
N ALA A 150 5.59 -1.10 10.51
CA ALA A 150 4.62 -1.57 11.49
C ALA A 150 3.21 -0.97 11.33
N ASP A 151 3.05 0.07 10.52
CA ASP A 151 1.72 0.61 10.21
C ASP A 151 0.96 -0.38 9.33
N LYS A 152 0.13 -1.18 9.99
CA LYS A 152 -0.67 -2.24 9.37
C LYS A 152 -1.70 -1.69 8.39
N GLU A 153 -2.27 -0.51 8.66
CA GLU A 153 -3.33 0.04 7.83
C GLU A 153 -2.77 0.52 6.50
N GLN A 154 -1.72 1.33 6.56
CA GLN A 154 -1.10 1.87 5.36
C GLN A 154 -0.47 0.77 4.50
N PHE A 155 0.23 -0.19 5.12
CA PHE A 155 0.81 -1.29 4.36
C PHE A 155 -0.25 -2.21 3.75
N THR A 156 -1.37 -2.44 4.45
CA THR A 156 -2.51 -3.17 3.89
C THR A 156 -3.08 -2.46 2.66
N SER A 157 -3.29 -1.15 2.73
CA SER A 157 -3.77 -0.35 1.61
C SER A 157 -2.80 -0.40 0.42
N PHE A 158 -1.51 -0.30 0.68
CA PHE A 158 -0.47 -0.43 -0.34
C PHE A 158 -0.42 -1.83 -0.99
N ILE A 159 -0.45 -2.92 -0.20
CA ILE A 159 -0.50 -4.29 -0.76
C ILE A 159 -1.76 -4.51 -1.59
N LYS A 160 -2.91 -3.96 -1.14
CA LYS A 160 -4.14 -4.02 -1.93
C LYS A 160 -3.97 -3.27 -3.24
N TYR A 161 -3.49 -2.03 -3.22
CA TYR A 161 -3.21 -1.24 -4.43
C TYR A 161 -2.29 -1.98 -5.40
N VAL A 162 -1.12 -2.45 -4.96
CA VAL A 162 -0.17 -3.21 -5.80
C VAL A 162 -0.79 -4.49 -6.34
N GLY A 163 -1.67 -5.11 -5.56
CA GLY A 163 -2.32 -6.36 -5.91
C GLY A 163 -3.60 -6.21 -6.73
N TYR A 164 -4.18 -5.02 -6.83
CA TYR A 164 -5.22 -4.68 -7.80
C TYR A 164 -4.50 -4.33 -9.10
N GLU A 165 -4.54 -5.23 -10.07
CA GLU A 165 -4.45 -4.77 -11.45
C GLU A 165 -5.80 -4.10 -11.73
N PRO A 166 -5.87 -2.77 -11.98
CA PRO A 166 -6.99 -2.30 -12.79
C PRO A 166 -6.92 -3.15 -14.05
N ASN A 167 -8.03 -3.76 -14.45
CA ASN A 167 -8.13 -4.42 -15.75
C ASN A 167 -7.36 -3.58 -16.76
N GLN A 168 -6.35 -4.15 -17.43
CA GLN A 168 -5.57 -3.48 -18.47
C GLN A 168 -6.40 -3.12 -19.73
N ASN A 169 -7.72 -3.00 -19.58
CA ASN A 169 -8.68 -2.49 -20.55
C ASN A 169 -9.27 -1.11 -20.15
N MET A 170 -8.89 -0.50 -19.02
CA MET A 170 -9.11 0.94 -18.86
C MET A 170 -8.02 1.67 -19.63
N HIS A 171 -8.26 1.82 -20.93
CA HIS A 171 -7.73 2.97 -21.65
C HIS A 171 -8.04 4.22 -20.83
N VAL A 172 -7.01 5.06 -20.67
CA VAL A 172 -7.15 6.45 -20.26
C VAL A 172 -8.31 7.03 -21.05
N SER A 173 -9.43 7.32 -20.37
CA SER A 173 -10.52 8.05 -20.99
C SER A 173 -9.95 9.40 -21.38
N GLU A 174 -9.83 9.64 -22.69
CA GLU A 174 -9.65 10.99 -23.19
C GLU A 174 -10.70 11.89 -22.56
N ALA A 175 -10.20 12.99 -22.00
CA ALA A 175 -10.87 14.23 -21.68
C ALA A 175 -12.40 14.23 -21.69
N GLY A 176 -12.97 14.44 -20.50
CA GLY A 176 -14.16 15.27 -20.31
C GLY A 176 -15.43 14.80 -21.01
N LYS A 177 -16.29 14.12 -20.26
CA LYS A 177 -17.70 14.51 -20.08
C LYS A 177 -18.38 13.63 -19.03
N ASP A 178 -19.22 14.30 -18.27
CA ASP A 178 -20.39 13.78 -17.55
C ASP A 178 -20.17 13.12 -16.18
N THR A 179 -19.96 14.01 -15.21
CA THR A 179 -20.78 14.20 -14.01
C THR A 179 -21.98 13.24 -13.74
N VAL A 180 -21.92 12.62 -12.56
CA VAL A 180 -22.97 12.20 -11.56
C VAL A 180 -23.76 10.87 -11.75
N PRO A 181 -24.43 10.29 -10.71
CA PRO A 181 -23.93 9.29 -9.75
C PRO A 181 -24.81 8.00 -9.64
N ASN A 182 -24.40 7.06 -8.76
CA ASN A 182 -25.17 6.04 -8.01
C ASN A 182 -26.38 5.33 -8.66
N SER A 183 -26.32 3.98 -8.71
CA SER A 183 -27.40 2.99 -8.45
C SER A 183 -26.96 1.63 -9.05
N PHE A 184 -27.12 0.44 -8.48
CA PHE A 184 -27.85 -0.18 -7.36
C PHE A 184 -26.96 -1.24 -6.69
#